data_AF-A0A3S0VRM3-F1
#
_entry.id   AF-A0A3S0VRM3-F1
#
_cell.length_a   1.000
_cell.length_b   1.000
_cell.length_c   1.000
_cell.angle_alpha   90.00
_cell.angle_beta   90.00
_cell.angle_gamma   90.00
#
_symmetry.space_group_name_H-M   'P 1'
#
loop_
_entity.id
_entity.type
_entity.pdbx_description
1 polymer ?
#
loop_
_entity_poly.entity_id
_entity_poly.type
_entity_poly.pdbx_seq_one_letter_code
_entity_poly.pdbx_strand_id
1 'polypeptide(L)'
;MKTLDRRRRWSLLTAGTLALLLLTAAGVTALFQLGLPMASGDNDSTHVYHDADGDWLPYQVHVPPQYDGSTPLPVMMALHGCAMTGFGWNSMERTTQFDALADREGFIVVYPSQRPFASAINCWNSGDPENQQRGSGEPALLAGIAGEVVETYGADASRVHVSGASSGAGTAVILGATYPDVFATVTSVAGGEYGLNRVDPENPDDTPPVETARQAWAQMADRQRLVPLLVIQGGQDEVVPELVGGRLVEQWSAVADLIDDGLLNSSLELTSETTSTPAHDGRHAFERTVYTTADGGTLIEHYLVPAMAHAWPGPEGEGEYTDQAGPDASEIAWGFAEQHSLFG
;
A
#
# COMPACT_ATOMS: atom_id res chain seq x y z
N MET A 1 49.32 -28.89 -30.93
CA MET A 1 49.27 -28.26 -29.58
C MET A 1 50.22 -27.07 -29.60
N LYS A 2 49.87 -25.80 -29.40
CA LYS A 2 48.64 -25.12 -28.95
C LYS A 2 48.65 -23.72 -29.58
N THR A 3 47.59 -23.34 -30.27
CA THR A 3 47.29 -21.95 -30.67
C THR A 3 46.21 -21.41 -29.74
N LEU A 4 46.64 -20.82 -28.63
CA LEU A 4 45.86 -20.03 -27.66
C LEU A 4 46.92 -19.05 -27.10
N ASP A 5 46.78 -17.73 -27.02
CA ASP A 5 45.59 -16.92 -26.81
C ASP A 5 46.01 -15.45 -27.00
N ARG A 6 45.65 -14.86 -28.15
CA ARG A 6 45.83 -13.41 -28.44
C ARG A 6 44.57 -12.60 -28.07
N ARG A 7 43.53 -13.26 -27.53
CA ARG A 7 42.26 -12.63 -27.09
C ARG A 7 42.34 -12.07 -25.67
N ARG A 8 43.31 -12.48 -24.85
CA ARG A 8 43.45 -12.02 -23.45
C ARG A 8 44.02 -10.62 -23.22
N ARG A 9 44.59 -9.93 -24.22
CA ARG A 9 45.24 -8.62 -24.02
C ARG A 9 44.36 -7.40 -24.34
N TRP A 10 43.18 -7.60 -24.93
CA TRP A 10 42.21 -6.51 -25.18
C TRP A 10 41.13 -6.40 -24.09
N SER A 11 40.99 -7.41 -23.23
CA SER A 11 39.98 -7.47 -22.17
C SER A 11 40.33 -6.67 -20.90
N LEU A 12 41.56 -6.17 -20.76
CA LEU A 12 42.02 -5.47 -19.55
C LEU A 12 42.05 -3.95 -19.69
N LEU A 13 41.89 -3.41 -20.90
CA LEU A 13 41.83 -1.95 -21.13
C LEU A 13 40.39 -1.41 -21.23
N THR A 14 39.38 -2.27 -21.43
CA THR A 14 37.96 -1.90 -21.35
C THR A 14 37.35 -2.07 -19.95
N ALA A 15 37.96 -2.90 -19.10
CA ALA A 15 37.52 -3.09 -17.71
C ALA A 15 37.92 -1.91 -16.80
N GLY A 16 39.05 -1.24 -17.07
CA GLY A 16 39.52 -0.12 -16.26
C GLY A 16 38.76 1.20 -16.46
N THR A 17 38.16 1.41 -17.64
CA THR A 17 37.40 2.63 -17.96
C THR A 17 35.91 2.51 -17.62
N LEU A 18 35.31 1.30 -17.62
CA LEU A 18 33.97 1.09 -17.07
C LEU A 18 33.93 1.18 -15.53
N ALA A 19 34.98 0.72 -14.84
CA ALA A 19 35.03 0.76 -13.38
C ALA A 19 35.12 2.20 -12.82
N LEU A 20 35.72 3.14 -13.56
CA LEU A 20 35.85 4.53 -13.13
C LEU A 20 34.59 5.37 -13.40
N LEU A 21 33.82 5.06 -14.46
CA LEU A 21 32.52 5.70 -14.73
C LEU A 21 31.41 5.19 -13.80
N LEU A 22 31.47 3.92 -13.38
CA LEU A 22 30.53 3.36 -12.40
C LEU A 22 30.76 3.89 -10.98
N LEU A 23 31.98 4.26 -10.60
CA LEU A 23 32.25 4.84 -9.27
C LEU A 23 31.83 6.32 -9.18
N THR A 24 31.84 7.08 -10.28
CA THR A 24 31.27 8.43 -10.30
C THR A 24 29.74 8.44 -10.42
N ALA A 25 29.16 7.46 -11.12
CA ALA A 25 27.70 7.30 -11.18
C ALA A 25 27.13 6.78 -9.85
N ALA A 26 27.78 5.80 -9.21
CA ALA A 26 27.36 5.25 -7.91
C ALA A 26 27.40 6.28 -6.77
N GLY A 27 28.34 7.23 -6.80
CA GLY A 27 28.37 8.33 -5.83
C GLY A 27 27.19 9.29 -5.98
N VAL A 28 26.67 9.45 -7.20
CA VAL A 28 25.50 10.30 -7.48
C VAL A 28 24.20 9.54 -7.20
N THR A 29 24.06 8.26 -7.59
CA THR A 29 22.87 7.45 -7.27
C THR A 29 22.74 7.12 -5.78
N ALA A 30 23.83 6.94 -5.04
CA ALA A 30 23.77 6.73 -3.60
C ALA A 30 23.26 7.99 -2.86
N LEU A 31 23.55 9.19 -3.36
CA LEU A 31 22.98 10.44 -2.82
C LEU A 31 21.47 10.58 -3.13
N PHE A 32 20.98 9.96 -4.22
CA PHE A 32 19.56 10.02 -4.61
C PHE A 32 18.69 8.93 -3.97
N GLN A 33 19.28 7.81 -3.51
CA GLN A 33 18.56 6.80 -2.72
C GLN A 33 18.49 7.11 -1.21
N LEU A 34 19.16 8.17 -0.76
CA LEU A 34 19.25 8.54 0.66
C LEU A 34 18.11 9.44 1.16
N GLY A 35 17.07 9.69 0.36
CA GLY A 35 15.93 10.51 0.80
C GLY A 35 16.35 11.90 1.30
N LEU A 36 17.47 12.43 0.80
CA LEU A 36 17.87 13.81 1.09
C LEU A 36 16.70 14.71 0.70
N PRO A 37 16.33 15.71 1.53
CA PRO A 37 15.19 16.57 1.29
C PRO A 37 15.40 17.29 -0.04
N MET A 38 14.84 16.72 -1.11
CA MET A 38 14.54 17.45 -2.32
C MET A 38 13.54 18.54 -1.93
N ALA A 39 13.52 19.63 -2.68
CA ALA A 39 12.58 20.73 -2.43
C ALA A 39 11.17 20.15 -2.31
N SER A 40 10.70 20.08 -1.07
CA SER A 40 9.33 19.72 -0.73
C SER A 40 8.47 20.90 -1.18
N GLY A 41 7.26 20.64 -1.66
CA GLY A 41 6.31 21.69 -1.98
C GLY A 41 6.09 22.60 -0.77
N ASP A 42 5.57 23.81 -0.99
CA ASP A 42 5.32 24.78 0.09
C ASP A 42 4.38 24.22 1.19
N ASN A 43 3.65 23.15 0.88
CA ASN A 43 2.67 22.46 1.72
C ASN A 43 3.17 21.14 2.32
N ASP A 44 4.44 20.80 2.09
CA ASP A 44 5.01 19.52 2.48
C ASP A 44 5.97 19.70 3.65
N SER A 45 5.92 18.77 4.59
CA SER A 45 6.82 18.75 5.74
C SER A 45 7.35 17.33 6.00
N THR A 46 8.65 17.22 6.24
CA THR A 46 9.32 15.94 6.51
C THR A 46 9.58 15.78 8.00
N HIS A 47 9.30 14.59 8.51
CA HIS A 47 9.35 14.23 9.92
C HIS A 47 10.06 12.88 10.09
N VAL A 48 10.41 12.56 11.33
CA VAL A 48 10.91 11.23 11.72
C VAL A 48 10.18 10.81 12.98
N TYR A 49 9.39 9.76 12.88
CA TYR A 49 8.76 9.14 14.02
C TYR A 49 9.76 8.24 14.74
N HIS A 50 9.74 8.24 16.07
CA HIS A 50 10.49 7.33 16.92
C HIS A 50 9.54 6.62 17.86
N ASP A 51 9.65 5.29 17.97
CA ASP A 51 8.94 4.56 19.03
C ASP A 51 9.72 4.56 20.36
N ALA A 52 9.17 3.87 21.36
CA ALA A 52 9.76 3.77 22.69
C ALA A 52 11.04 2.92 22.72
N ASP A 53 11.23 2.02 21.76
CA ASP A 53 12.39 1.13 21.66
C ASP A 53 13.53 1.74 20.83
N GLY A 54 13.27 2.90 20.21
CA GLY A 54 14.23 3.67 19.42
C GLY A 54 14.24 3.32 17.94
N ASP A 55 13.32 2.47 17.49
CA ASP A 55 13.04 2.29 16.07
C ASP A 55 12.39 3.54 15.50
N TRP A 56 12.50 3.71 14.18
CA TRP A 56 12.11 4.96 13.54
C TRP A 56 11.71 4.79 12.09
N LEU A 57 10.87 5.70 11.60
CA LEU A 57 10.52 5.82 10.19
C LEU A 57 10.49 7.32 9.79
N PRO A 58 11.16 7.70 8.70
CA PRO A 58 10.95 9.00 8.08
C PRO A 58 9.60 9.01 7.34
N TYR A 59 8.91 10.14 7.39
CA TYR A 59 7.68 10.34 6.64
C TYR A 59 7.53 11.79 6.19
N GLN A 60 6.79 11.99 5.11
CA GLN A 60 6.38 13.32 4.66
C GLN A 60 4.88 13.48 4.87
N VAL A 61 4.45 14.68 5.26
CA VAL A 61 3.05 15.07 5.36
C VAL A 61 2.81 16.19 4.36
N HIS A 62 1.78 16.02 3.54
CA HIS A 62 1.21 17.05 2.69
C HIS A 62 -0.08 17.58 3.32
N VAL A 63 -0.17 18.89 3.50
CA VAL A 63 -1.39 19.56 3.96
C VAL A 63 -2.00 20.41 2.84
N PRO A 64 -3.30 20.30 2.56
CA PRO A 64 -3.88 21.03 1.45
C PRO A 64 -3.93 22.55 1.75
N PRO A 65 -3.88 23.45 0.75
CA PRO A 65 -3.78 24.91 0.94
C PRO A 65 -4.88 25.52 1.83
N GLN A 66 -6.04 24.88 1.90
CA GLN A 66 -7.18 25.27 2.72
C GLN A 66 -7.03 24.90 4.20
N TYR A 67 -6.04 24.09 4.56
CA TYR A 67 -5.80 23.68 5.94
C TYR A 67 -5.28 24.85 6.77
N ASP A 68 -6.10 25.31 7.73
CA ASP A 68 -5.77 26.38 8.67
C ASP A 68 -5.67 25.89 10.13
N GLY A 69 -5.76 24.58 10.35
CA GLY A 69 -5.76 23.94 11.67
C GLY A 69 -7.04 24.12 12.49
N SER A 70 -8.08 24.77 11.95
CA SER A 70 -9.34 25.00 12.66
C SER A 70 -10.36 23.88 12.46
N THR A 71 -10.27 23.16 11.34
CA THR A 71 -11.19 22.08 10.96
C THR A 71 -10.42 20.77 10.87
N PRO A 72 -10.81 19.73 11.63
CA PRO A 72 -10.21 18.41 11.52
C PRO A 72 -10.40 17.85 10.11
N LEU A 73 -9.30 17.56 9.44
CA LEU A 73 -9.29 16.93 8.12
C LEU A 73 -9.05 15.42 8.26
N PRO A 74 -9.61 14.60 7.36
CA PRO A 74 -9.30 13.19 7.28
C PRO A 74 -7.86 12.99 6.79
N VAL A 75 -7.31 11.80 7.03
CA VAL A 75 -5.92 11.45 6.70
C VAL A 75 -5.88 10.26 5.75
N MET A 76 -5.12 10.36 4.68
CA MET A 76 -4.75 9.23 3.81
C MET A 76 -3.27 8.90 4.00
N MET A 77 -2.96 7.75 4.61
CA MET A 77 -1.61 7.22 4.67
C MET A 77 -1.32 6.37 3.43
N ALA A 78 -0.33 6.76 2.63
CA ALA A 78 0.02 6.09 1.38
C ALA A 78 1.36 5.34 1.49
N LEU A 79 1.31 4.01 1.42
CA LEU A 79 2.44 3.10 1.60
C LEU A 79 3.02 2.64 0.27
N HIS A 80 4.31 2.93 0.07
CA HIS A 80 5.03 2.61 -1.16
C HIS A 80 5.25 1.10 -1.39
N GLY A 81 5.45 0.72 -2.65
CA GLY A 81 5.89 -0.62 -3.03
C GLY A 81 7.40 -0.84 -2.86
N CYS A 82 7.87 -2.05 -3.15
CA CYS A 82 9.31 -2.33 -3.20
C CYS A 82 10.02 -1.43 -4.22
N ALA A 83 11.31 -1.13 -3.99
CA ALA A 83 12.16 -0.26 -4.80
C ALA A 83 11.72 1.22 -4.88
N MET A 84 10.66 1.59 -4.16
CA MET A 84 10.16 2.96 -4.04
C MET A 84 10.46 3.55 -2.66
N THR A 85 10.21 4.84 -2.50
CA THR A 85 10.14 5.54 -1.21
C THR A 85 8.73 6.12 -1.01
N GLY A 86 8.44 6.67 0.17
CA GLY A 86 7.19 7.41 0.39
C GLY A 86 7.14 8.70 -0.44
N PHE A 87 8.23 9.46 -0.43
CA PHE A 87 8.37 10.75 -1.12
C PHE A 87 9.68 10.84 -1.90
N GLY A 88 9.79 11.79 -2.85
CA GLY A 88 10.95 11.96 -3.73
C GLY A 88 10.69 11.55 -5.18
N TRP A 89 11.72 11.07 -5.92
CA TRP A 89 11.60 10.83 -7.37
C TRP A 89 10.84 9.54 -7.75
N ASN A 90 11.21 8.39 -7.16
CA ASN A 90 10.55 7.11 -7.39
C ASN A 90 9.73 6.76 -6.15
N SER A 91 8.60 7.45 -5.98
CA SER A 91 7.91 7.53 -4.70
C SER A 91 6.41 7.31 -4.81
N MET A 92 5.79 6.97 -3.67
CA MET A 92 4.34 6.85 -3.57
C MET A 92 3.63 8.19 -3.82
N GLU A 93 4.19 9.28 -3.31
CA GLU A 93 3.77 10.67 -3.61
C GLU A 93 3.62 10.89 -5.12
N ARG A 94 4.66 10.58 -5.90
CA ARG A 94 4.68 10.76 -7.36
C ARG A 94 3.79 9.79 -8.11
N THR A 95 3.72 8.54 -7.64
CA THR A 95 2.88 7.51 -8.27
C THR A 95 1.40 7.75 -8.06
N THR A 96 1.01 8.22 -6.88
CA THR A 96 -0.40 8.41 -6.53
C THR A 96 -0.95 9.77 -6.92
N GLN A 97 -0.13 10.82 -6.94
CA GLN A 97 -0.61 12.20 -7.09
C GLN A 97 -1.68 12.56 -6.05
N PHE A 98 -1.65 11.94 -4.85
CA PHE A 98 -2.63 12.22 -3.81
C PHE A 98 -2.57 13.68 -3.34
N ASP A 99 -1.44 14.37 -3.48
CA ASP A 99 -1.32 15.80 -3.12
C ASP A 99 -2.26 16.68 -3.94
N ALA A 100 -2.29 16.51 -5.26
CA ALA A 100 -3.19 17.26 -6.13
C ALA A 100 -4.67 16.94 -5.84
N LEU A 101 -4.96 15.72 -5.42
CA LEU A 101 -6.29 15.29 -4.99
C LEU A 101 -6.66 15.88 -3.63
N ALA A 102 -5.72 15.89 -2.68
CA ALA A 102 -5.85 16.47 -1.34
C ALA A 102 -6.12 17.98 -1.41
N ASP A 103 -5.39 18.70 -2.25
CA ASP A 103 -5.60 20.12 -2.52
C ASP A 103 -7.04 20.40 -2.95
N ARG A 104 -7.61 19.50 -3.75
CA ARG A 104 -8.95 19.66 -4.31
C ARG A 104 -10.07 19.25 -3.35
N GLU A 105 -9.89 18.12 -2.65
CA GLU A 105 -10.95 17.48 -1.86
C GLU A 105 -10.83 17.72 -0.35
N GLY A 106 -9.69 18.19 0.13
CA GLY A 106 -9.49 18.59 1.52
C GLY A 106 -9.22 17.43 2.48
N PHE A 107 -8.08 16.77 2.32
CA PHE A 107 -7.55 15.78 3.26
C PHE A 107 -6.05 15.89 3.41
N ILE A 108 -5.50 15.36 4.49
CA ILE A 108 -4.05 15.31 4.74
C ILE A 108 -3.48 14.03 4.15
N VAL A 109 -2.33 14.09 3.49
CA VAL A 109 -1.63 12.90 2.99
C VAL A 109 -0.37 12.64 3.79
N VAL A 110 -0.11 11.38 4.11
CA VAL A 110 1.08 10.93 4.83
C VAL A 110 1.80 9.88 4.01
N TYR A 111 3.08 10.10 3.74
CA TYR A 111 3.94 9.20 2.98
C TYR A 111 5.11 8.68 3.83
N PRO A 112 4.91 7.61 4.63
CA PRO A 112 6.00 6.93 5.30
C PRO A 112 6.97 6.33 4.29
N SER A 113 8.27 6.40 4.56
CA SER A 113 9.30 5.73 3.79
C SER A 113 9.99 4.67 4.65
N GLN A 114 10.23 3.48 4.10
CA GLN A 114 11.02 2.47 4.77
C GLN A 114 12.46 2.99 5.03
N ARG A 115 13.10 2.48 6.10
CA ARG A 115 14.48 2.82 6.44
C ARG A 115 15.44 2.31 5.36
N PRO A 116 16.46 3.10 4.98
CA PRO A 116 17.52 2.61 4.11
C PRO A 116 18.11 1.30 4.65
N PHE A 117 18.25 0.31 3.78
CA PHE A 117 18.82 -1.02 4.10
C PHE A 117 18.00 -1.88 5.08
N ALA A 118 16.78 -1.51 5.47
CA ALA A 118 15.90 -2.41 6.22
C ALA A 118 15.54 -3.67 5.42
N SER A 119 15.53 -3.57 4.09
CA SER A 119 15.48 -4.72 3.18
C SER A 119 16.32 -4.43 1.93
N ALA A 120 16.69 -5.50 1.19
CA ALA A 120 17.60 -5.41 0.05
C ALA A 120 17.09 -4.52 -1.09
N ILE A 121 15.78 -4.36 -1.22
CA ILE A 121 15.11 -3.57 -2.25
C ILE A 121 14.07 -2.61 -1.64
N ASN A 122 14.23 -2.18 -0.39
CA ASN A 122 13.33 -1.21 0.27
C ASN A 122 11.83 -1.61 0.26
N CYS A 123 11.53 -2.90 0.42
CA CYS A 123 10.17 -3.37 0.72
C CYS A 123 9.82 -3.20 2.20
N TRP A 124 8.52 -3.14 2.47
CA TRP A 124 7.93 -3.52 3.76
C TRP A 124 7.98 -5.04 3.93
N ASN A 125 8.31 -5.51 5.12
CA ASN A 125 8.57 -6.93 5.39
C ASN A 125 7.34 -7.64 5.97
N SER A 126 6.25 -7.71 5.19
CA SER A 126 5.03 -8.45 5.58
C SER A 126 5.28 -9.96 5.80
N GLY A 127 6.40 -10.48 5.32
CA GLY A 127 6.86 -11.84 5.57
C GLY A 127 7.25 -12.13 7.01
N ASP A 128 7.68 -11.10 7.74
CA ASP A 128 8.18 -11.23 9.11
C ASP A 128 7.04 -11.49 10.10
N PRO A 129 7.08 -12.55 10.92
CA PRO A 129 6.12 -12.75 12.00
C PRO A 129 6.01 -11.59 12.99
N GLU A 130 7.04 -10.75 13.14
CA GLU A 130 6.99 -9.53 13.95
C GLU A 130 6.02 -8.49 13.36
N ASN A 131 5.93 -8.42 12.03
CA ASN A 131 5.03 -7.52 11.32
C ASN A 131 3.61 -8.08 11.18
N GLN A 132 3.28 -9.18 11.86
CA GLN A 132 1.94 -9.77 11.87
C GLN A 132 1.23 -9.57 13.22
N GLN A 133 1.73 -8.65 14.05
CA GLN A 133 1.26 -8.48 15.42
C GLN A 133 1.12 -7.00 15.77
N ARG A 134 0.15 -6.69 16.62
CA ARG A 134 -0.01 -5.35 17.19
C ARG A 134 1.12 -5.07 18.18
N GLY A 135 1.62 -3.85 18.17
CA GLY A 135 2.65 -3.35 19.09
C GLY A 135 4.08 -3.76 18.75
N SER A 136 4.31 -4.36 17.57
CA SER A 136 5.65 -4.73 17.10
C SER A 136 5.89 -4.32 15.65
N GLY A 137 7.16 -4.23 15.28
CA GLY A 137 7.61 -4.04 13.91
C GLY A 137 7.07 -2.81 13.19
N GLU A 138 7.05 -2.90 11.86
CA GLU A 138 6.59 -1.86 10.94
C GLU A 138 5.13 -1.43 11.20
N PRO A 139 4.17 -2.32 11.48
CA PRO A 139 2.80 -1.91 11.79
C PRO A 139 2.69 -0.97 12.99
N ALA A 140 3.50 -1.19 14.04
CA ALA A 140 3.51 -0.32 15.22
C ALA A 140 4.08 1.07 14.92
N LEU A 141 5.14 1.15 14.13
CA LEU A 141 5.70 2.42 13.69
C LEU A 141 4.69 3.21 12.83
N LEU A 142 4.00 2.55 11.91
CA LEU A 142 2.99 3.16 11.04
C LEU A 142 1.76 3.65 11.83
N ALA A 143 1.25 2.83 12.77
CA ALA A 143 0.18 3.28 13.66
C ALA A 143 0.61 4.44 14.57
N GLY A 144 1.88 4.46 14.98
CA GLY A 144 2.49 5.58 15.71
C GLY A 144 2.51 6.87 14.89
N ILE A 145 2.93 6.81 13.62
CA ILE A 145 2.89 7.95 12.69
C ILE A 145 1.45 8.47 12.54
N ALA A 146 0.46 7.58 12.39
CA ALA A 146 -0.94 7.99 12.31
C ALA A 146 -1.38 8.78 13.55
N GLY A 147 -1.01 8.32 14.75
CA GLY A 147 -1.25 9.02 16.01
C GLY A 147 -0.56 10.39 16.06
N GLU A 148 0.73 10.45 15.71
CA GLU A 148 1.50 11.71 15.72
C GLU A 148 0.94 12.74 14.73
N VAL A 149 0.46 12.30 13.56
CA VAL A 149 -0.20 13.18 12.58
C VAL A 149 -1.53 13.71 13.11
N VAL A 150 -2.35 12.85 13.72
CA VAL A 150 -3.61 13.28 14.35
C VAL A 150 -3.35 14.33 15.43
N GLU A 151 -2.37 14.11 16.29
CA GLU A 151 -2.02 15.05 17.37
C GLU A 151 -1.42 16.37 16.84
N THR A 152 -0.51 16.29 15.86
CA THR A 152 0.24 17.44 15.35
C THR A 152 -0.63 18.35 14.46
N TYR A 153 -1.52 17.76 13.65
CA TYR A 153 -2.35 18.48 12.69
C TYR A 153 -3.82 18.59 13.10
N GLY A 154 -4.17 18.19 14.34
CA GLY A 154 -5.57 18.21 14.80
C GLY A 154 -6.51 17.45 13.84
N ALA A 155 -6.01 16.40 13.21
CA ALA A 155 -6.73 15.67 12.17
C ALA A 155 -7.90 14.88 12.78
N ASP A 156 -8.85 14.49 11.92
CA ASP A 156 -10.00 13.69 12.33
C ASP A 156 -9.56 12.26 12.62
N ALA A 157 -9.41 11.94 13.91
CA ALA A 157 -9.00 10.62 14.38
C ALA A 157 -9.98 9.48 13.99
N SER A 158 -11.22 9.82 13.60
CA SER A 158 -12.20 8.83 13.14
C SER A 158 -12.10 8.53 11.64
N ARG A 159 -11.30 9.31 10.90
CA ARG A 159 -11.13 9.23 9.45
C ARG A 159 -9.66 9.21 9.05
N VAL A 160 -8.94 8.25 9.62
CA VAL A 160 -7.58 7.90 9.18
C VAL A 160 -7.68 6.66 8.30
N HIS A 161 -7.16 6.74 7.08
CA HIS A 161 -7.25 5.71 6.06
C HIS A 161 -5.86 5.28 5.65
N VAL A 162 -5.71 4.04 5.17
CA VAL A 162 -4.44 3.55 4.64
C VAL A 162 -4.63 2.98 3.24
N SER A 163 -3.75 3.38 2.33
CA SER A 163 -3.66 2.86 0.98
C SER A 163 -2.25 2.40 0.71
N GLY A 164 -2.07 1.27 0.04
CA GLY A 164 -0.75 0.75 -0.28
C GLY A 164 -0.66 0.14 -1.67
N ALA A 165 0.57 0.05 -2.18
CA ALA A 165 0.93 -0.65 -3.41
C ALA A 165 1.86 -1.84 -3.11
N SER A 166 1.62 -3.00 -3.71
CA SER A 166 2.52 -4.17 -3.61
C SER A 166 2.83 -4.56 -2.15
N SER A 167 4.10 -4.54 -1.71
CA SER A 167 4.46 -4.77 -0.30
C SER A 167 3.78 -3.79 0.68
N GLY A 168 3.57 -2.54 0.28
CA GLY A 168 2.83 -1.55 1.05
C GLY A 168 1.33 -1.89 1.12
N ALA A 169 0.76 -2.50 0.08
CA ALA A 169 -0.62 -2.97 0.08
C ALA A 169 -0.83 -4.13 1.05
N GLY A 170 0.09 -5.11 1.07
CA GLY A 170 0.07 -6.17 2.09
C GLY A 170 0.22 -5.62 3.52
N THR A 171 1.03 -4.58 3.69
CA THR A 171 1.18 -3.89 4.99
C THR A 171 -0.09 -3.14 5.38
N ALA A 172 -0.79 -2.51 4.43
CA ALA A 172 -2.08 -1.86 4.66
C ALA A 172 -3.14 -2.87 5.15
N VAL A 173 -3.19 -4.07 4.56
CA VAL A 173 -4.07 -5.17 5.02
C VAL A 173 -3.72 -5.63 6.43
N ILE A 174 -2.42 -5.72 6.75
CA ILE A 174 -1.95 -6.02 8.11
C ILE A 174 -2.40 -4.95 9.11
N LEU A 175 -2.30 -3.67 8.76
CA LEU A 175 -2.78 -2.58 9.60
C LEU A 175 -4.28 -2.67 9.85
N GLY A 176 -5.08 -3.06 8.84
CA GLY A 176 -6.50 -3.34 9.01
C GLY A 176 -6.81 -4.40 10.06
N ALA A 177 -5.98 -5.45 10.16
CA ALA A 177 -6.15 -6.52 11.14
C ALA A 177 -5.58 -6.18 12.53
N THR A 178 -4.44 -5.48 12.59
CA THR A 178 -3.70 -5.24 13.84
C THR A 178 -4.06 -3.91 14.51
N TYR A 179 -4.53 -2.93 13.75
CA TYR A 179 -4.98 -1.61 14.21
C TYR A 179 -6.35 -1.24 13.62
N PRO A 180 -7.38 -2.11 13.73
CA PRO A 180 -8.72 -1.80 13.22
C PRO A 180 -9.31 -0.55 13.92
N ASP A 181 -8.88 -0.22 15.13
CA ASP A 181 -9.27 0.96 15.89
C ASP A 181 -8.56 2.27 15.47
N VAL A 182 -7.61 2.20 14.53
CA VAL A 182 -6.88 3.37 14.00
C VAL A 182 -7.30 3.66 12.56
N PHE A 183 -7.32 2.65 11.69
CA PHE A 183 -7.53 2.85 10.25
C PHE A 183 -8.96 2.55 9.83
N ALA A 184 -9.76 3.58 9.56
CA ALA A 184 -11.15 3.51 9.12
C ALA A 184 -11.33 2.60 7.90
N THR A 185 -10.47 2.72 6.88
CA THR A 185 -10.47 1.87 5.68
C THR A 185 -9.08 1.40 5.29
N VAL A 186 -9.04 0.35 4.48
CA VAL A 186 -7.83 -0.18 3.85
C VAL A 186 -8.01 -0.20 2.33
N THR A 187 -7.00 0.27 1.61
CA THR A 187 -6.87 0.11 0.15
C THR A 187 -5.63 -0.70 -0.19
N SER A 188 -5.82 -1.77 -0.95
CA SER A 188 -4.77 -2.68 -1.40
C SER A 188 -4.69 -2.70 -2.92
N VAL A 189 -3.63 -2.10 -3.48
CA VAL A 189 -3.34 -2.15 -4.92
C VAL A 189 -2.22 -3.16 -5.17
N ALA A 190 -2.52 -4.23 -5.91
CA ALA A 190 -1.60 -5.34 -6.18
C ALA A 190 -1.01 -5.96 -4.90
N GLY A 191 -1.83 -6.10 -3.86
CA GLY A 191 -1.45 -6.55 -2.52
C GLY A 191 -1.87 -7.96 -2.17
N GLY A 192 -1.59 -8.33 -0.92
CA GLY A 192 -1.77 -9.67 -0.39
C GLY A 192 -2.68 -9.74 0.82
N GLU A 193 -3.27 -10.90 1.02
CA GLU A 193 -4.09 -11.22 2.18
C GLU A 193 -3.27 -11.21 3.49
N TYR A 194 -3.88 -10.95 4.65
CA TYR A 194 -3.15 -11.04 5.93
C TYR A 194 -2.61 -12.47 6.10
N GLY A 195 -1.38 -12.61 6.61
CA GLY A 195 -0.75 -13.93 6.75
C GLY A 195 -0.38 -14.63 5.43
N LEU A 196 -0.35 -13.92 4.30
CA LEU A 196 0.07 -14.46 2.99
C LEU A 196 1.45 -15.15 3.05
N ASN A 197 2.31 -14.76 3.99
CA ASN A 197 3.61 -15.38 4.23
C ASN A 197 3.55 -16.87 4.64
N ARG A 198 2.36 -17.38 4.98
CA ARG A 198 2.11 -18.80 5.28
C ARG A 198 1.58 -19.58 4.08
N VAL A 199 1.19 -18.90 3.01
CA VAL A 199 0.62 -19.51 1.80
C VAL A 199 1.77 -19.95 0.89
N ASP A 200 1.79 -21.24 0.54
CA ASP A 200 2.70 -21.75 -0.49
C ASP A 200 2.20 -21.30 -1.86
N PRO A 201 2.95 -20.49 -2.63
CA PRO A 201 2.52 -20.06 -3.96
C PRO A 201 2.41 -21.23 -4.97
N GLU A 202 3.09 -22.36 -4.73
CA GLU A 202 2.94 -23.56 -5.57
C GLU A 202 1.69 -24.37 -5.21
N ASN A 203 1.22 -24.27 -3.95
CA ASN A 203 0.08 -25.00 -3.41
C ASN A 203 -0.80 -24.09 -2.52
N PRO A 204 -1.41 -23.02 -3.07
CA PRO A 204 -2.09 -22.01 -2.26
C PRO A 204 -3.32 -22.52 -1.52
N ASP A 205 -3.87 -23.66 -1.94
CA ASP A 205 -5.02 -24.31 -1.30
C ASP A 205 -4.64 -25.05 0.00
N ASP A 206 -3.35 -25.33 0.24
CA ASP A 206 -2.88 -25.96 1.49
C ASP A 206 -3.06 -25.04 2.71
N THR A 207 -3.16 -23.73 2.47
CA THR A 207 -3.53 -22.72 3.47
C THR A 207 -4.67 -21.89 2.90
N PRO A 208 -5.93 -22.32 3.05
CA PRO A 208 -7.06 -21.63 2.45
C PRO A 208 -7.31 -20.25 3.11
N PRO A 209 -7.94 -19.28 2.42
CA PRO A 209 -8.17 -17.93 2.95
C PRO A 209 -8.91 -17.90 4.30
N VAL A 210 -9.78 -18.87 4.57
CA VAL A 210 -10.46 -18.99 5.88
C VAL A 210 -9.51 -19.26 7.05
N GLU A 211 -8.34 -19.85 6.82
CA GLU A 211 -7.33 -20.09 7.87
C GLU A 211 -6.61 -18.80 8.23
N THR A 212 -6.16 -18.04 7.24
CA THR A 212 -5.53 -16.73 7.41
C THR A 212 -6.54 -15.71 7.97
N ALA A 213 -7.83 -15.80 7.59
CA ALA A 213 -8.91 -14.99 8.16
C ALA A 213 -9.03 -15.17 9.68
N ARG A 214 -8.94 -16.41 10.19
CA ARG A 214 -8.94 -16.66 11.65
C ARG A 214 -7.77 -16.00 12.35
N GLN A 215 -6.61 -15.95 11.71
CA GLN A 215 -5.42 -15.31 12.26
C GLN A 215 -5.59 -13.78 12.29
N ALA A 216 -6.12 -13.19 11.21
CA ALA A 216 -6.44 -11.77 11.14
C ALA A 216 -7.47 -11.37 12.21
N TRP A 217 -8.59 -12.10 12.29
CA TRP A 217 -9.61 -11.89 13.31
C TRP A 217 -9.06 -12.03 14.75
N ALA A 218 -8.19 -13.02 14.99
CA ALA A 218 -7.54 -13.17 16.29
C ALA A 218 -6.63 -11.98 16.65
N GLN A 219 -5.98 -11.34 15.67
CA GLN A 219 -5.19 -10.12 15.91
C GLN A 219 -6.05 -8.90 16.23
N MET A 220 -7.26 -8.82 15.69
CA MET A 220 -8.19 -7.72 16.01
C MET A 220 -8.61 -7.76 17.49
N ALA A 221 -8.70 -8.96 18.09
CA ALA A 221 -8.99 -9.16 19.50
C ALA A 221 -10.24 -8.38 19.98
N ASP A 222 -10.15 -7.64 21.07
CA ASP A 222 -11.23 -6.81 21.62
C ASP A 222 -11.54 -5.54 20.83
N ARG A 223 -10.81 -5.29 19.72
CA ARG A 223 -10.97 -4.14 18.81
C ARG A 223 -11.64 -4.52 17.49
N GLN A 224 -12.16 -5.74 17.41
CA GLN A 224 -12.83 -6.24 16.21
C GLN A 224 -13.94 -5.29 15.74
N ARG A 225 -13.91 -4.95 14.45
CA ARG A 225 -14.97 -4.24 13.73
C ARG A 225 -14.85 -4.52 12.25
N LEU A 226 -15.95 -4.29 11.52
CA LEU A 226 -15.91 -4.29 10.06
C LEU A 226 -15.03 -3.14 9.57
N VAL A 227 -13.90 -3.48 8.95
CA VAL A 227 -12.99 -2.52 8.30
C VAL A 227 -13.25 -2.60 6.79
N PRO A 228 -13.83 -1.57 6.15
CA PRO A 228 -14.04 -1.55 4.72
C PRO A 228 -12.73 -1.68 3.95
N LEU A 229 -12.73 -2.54 2.92
CA LEU A 229 -11.56 -2.89 2.11
C LEU A 229 -11.80 -2.58 0.63
N LEU A 230 -10.90 -1.80 0.04
CA LEU A 230 -10.80 -1.63 -1.40
C LEU A 230 -9.63 -2.46 -1.93
N VAL A 231 -9.86 -3.28 -2.95
CA VAL A 231 -8.85 -4.10 -3.63
C VAL A 231 -8.79 -3.68 -5.09
N ILE A 232 -7.60 -3.39 -5.60
CA ILE A 232 -7.37 -3.14 -7.04
C ILE A 232 -6.29 -4.09 -7.52
N GLN A 233 -6.59 -4.90 -8.51
CA GLN A 233 -5.71 -5.97 -9.00
C GLN A 233 -5.59 -5.95 -10.52
N GLY A 234 -4.36 -6.16 -11.02
CA GLY A 234 -4.10 -6.32 -12.46
C GLY A 234 -4.26 -7.77 -12.90
N GLY A 235 -4.92 -7.99 -14.04
CA GLY A 235 -5.09 -9.34 -14.62
C GLY A 235 -3.83 -9.89 -15.31
N GLN A 236 -2.83 -9.04 -15.57
CA GLN A 236 -1.52 -9.42 -16.11
C GLN A 236 -0.40 -9.24 -15.08
N ASP A 237 -0.74 -9.20 -13.79
CA ASP A 237 0.23 -9.09 -12.73
C ASP A 237 1.00 -10.41 -12.56
N GLU A 238 2.29 -10.40 -12.90
CA GLU A 238 3.18 -11.56 -12.77
C GLU A 238 3.94 -11.59 -11.43
N VAL A 239 3.82 -10.54 -10.61
CA VAL A 239 4.52 -10.40 -9.32
C VAL A 239 3.60 -10.81 -8.18
N VAL A 240 2.39 -10.26 -8.17
CA VAL A 240 1.29 -10.62 -7.26
C VAL A 240 0.12 -11.07 -8.14
N PRO A 241 0.03 -12.37 -8.47
CA PRO A 241 -0.95 -12.86 -9.43
C PRO A 241 -2.39 -12.50 -9.06
N GLU A 242 -3.26 -12.34 -10.06
CA GLU A 242 -4.69 -12.00 -9.90
C GLU A 242 -5.39 -12.83 -8.81
N LEU A 243 -5.05 -14.12 -8.72
CA LEU A 243 -5.56 -15.04 -7.70
C LEU A 243 -5.43 -14.48 -6.27
N VAL A 244 -4.34 -13.78 -5.97
CA VAL A 244 -4.08 -13.22 -4.63
C VAL A 244 -5.10 -12.14 -4.27
N GLY A 245 -5.52 -11.31 -5.24
CA GLY A 245 -6.59 -10.33 -5.04
C GLY A 245 -7.93 -11.00 -4.72
N GLY A 246 -8.27 -12.06 -5.44
CA GLY A 246 -9.46 -12.88 -5.14
C GLY A 246 -9.41 -13.54 -3.76
N ARG A 247 -8.26 -14.08 -3.37
CA ARG A 247 -8.04 -14.65 -2.03
C ARG A 247 -8.19 -13.60 -0.93
N LEU A 248 -7.69 -12.38 -1.13
CA LEU A 248 -7.87 -11.29 -0.18
C LEU A 248 -9.36 -10.95 0.01
N VAL A 249 -10.16 -10.91 -1.06
CA VAL A 249 -11.62 -10.70 -0.96
C VAL A 249 -12.29 -11.83 -0.19
N GLU A 250 -11.94 -13.09 -0.46
CA GLU A 250 -12.45 -14.26 0.28
C GLU A 250 -12.08 -14.20 1.76
N GLN A 251 -10.80 -13.94 2.06
CA GLN A 251 -10.31 -13.81 3.42
C GLN A 251 -11.07 -12.72 4.17
N TRP A 252 -11.18 -11.52 3.60
CA TRP A 252 -11.79 -10.38 4.29
C TRP A 252 -13.29 -10.57 4.50
N SER A 253 -13.96 -11.26 3.58
CA SER A 253 -15.36 -11.70 3.77
C SER A 253 -15.49 -12.67 4.94
N ALA A 254 -14.56 -13.62 5.08
CA ALA A 254 -14.52 -14.55 6.21
C ALA A 254 -14.14 -13.88 7.54
N VAL A 255 -13.28 -12.87 7.52
CA VAL A 255 -12.99 -12.02 8.70
C VAL A 255 -14.27 -11.32 9.15
N ALA A 256 -15.03 -10.73 8.23
CA ALA A 256 -16.28 -10.06 8.54
C ALA A 256 -17.33 -11.02 9.15
N ASP A 257 -17.45 -12.22 8.60
CA ASP A 257 -18.34 -13.27 9.12
C ASP A 257 -17.97 -13.65 10.57
N LEU A 258 -16.67 -13.82 10.84
CA LEU A 258 -16.17 -14.09 12.20
C LEU A 258 -16.43 -12.92 13.17
N ILE A 259 -16.42 -11.69 12.70
CA ILE A 259 -16.70 -10.51 13.54
C ILE A 259 -18.16 -10.49 13.98
N ASP A 260 -19.08 -10.94 13.13
CA ASP A 260 -20.52 -10.90 13.40
C ASP A 260 -20.92 -11.81 14.59
N ASP A 261 -20.55 -13.10 14.53
CA ASP A 261 -20.95 -14.06 15.57
C ASP A 261 -19.84 -15.05 16.01
N GLY A 262 -18.63 -14.92 15.46
CA GLY A 262 -17.49 -15.81 15.74
C GLY A 262 -17.50 -17.12 14.93
N LEU A 263 -18.43 -17.29 13.98
CA LEU A 263 -18.58 -18.49 13.17
C LEU A 263 -18.28 -18.19 11.69
N LEU A 264 -18.05 -19.25 10.92
CA LEU A 264 -17.97 -19.19 9.46
C LEU A 264 -19.25 -19.82 8.90
N ASN A 265 -20.32 -19.04 8.84
CA ASN A 265 -21.67 -19.49 8.49
C ASN A 265 -22.40 -18.53 7.52
N SER A 266 -21.72 -17.49 7.04
CA SER A 266 -22.26 -16.45 6.15
C SER A 266 -23.42 -15.68 6.75
N SER A 267 -23.38 -15.38 8.05
CA SER A 267 -24.44 -14.68 8.80
C SER A 267 -24.66 -13.24 8.34
N LEU A 268 -23.64 -12.61 7.76
CA LEU A 268 -23.73 -11.26 7.19
C LEU A 268 -24.53 -11.18 5.88
N GLU A 269 -24.86 -12.33 5.28
CA GLU A 269 -25.63 -12.42 4.02
C GLU A 269 -25.10 -11.48 2.92
N LEU A 270 -23.77 -11.39 2.76
CA LEU A 270 -23.14 -10.48 1.80
C LEU A 270 -23.69 -10.72 0.39
N THR A 271 -24.11 -9.62 -0.24
CA THR A 271 -24.51 -9.60 -1.65
C THR A 271 -23.42 -8.94 -2.47
N SER A 272 -23.25 -9.37 -3.73
CA SER A 272 -22.27 -8.78 -4.64
C SER A 272 -22.90 -8.28 -5.94
N GLU A 273 -22.52 -7.10 -6.38
CA GLU A 273 -22.87 -6.56 -7.71
C GLU A 273 -21.61 -6.23 -8.50
N THR A 274 -21.52 -6.73 -9.73
CA THR A 274 -20.40 -6.46 -10.64
C THR A 274 -20.84 -5.53 -11.77
N THR A 275 -20.07 -4.46 -11.98
CA THR A 275 -20.21 -3.55 -13.12
C THR A 275 -18.93 -3.57 -13.96
N SER A 276 -19.06 -3.69 -15.28
CA SER A 276 -17.93 -3.64 -16.21
C SER A 276 -17.86 -2.29 -16.91
N THR A 277 -16.70 -1.65 -16.87
CA THR A 277 -16.38 -0.45 -17.65
C THR A 277 -15.54 -0.86 -18.86
N PRO A 278 -16.00 -0.64 -20.10
CA PRO A 278 -15.24 -0.99 -21.29
C PRO A 278 -14.04 -0.06 -21.48
N ALA A 279 -13.01 -0.56 -22.16
CA ALA A 279 -11.88 0.24 -22.60
C ALA A 279 -12.36 1.38 -23.52
N HIS A 280 -11.84 2.59 -23.31
CA HIS A 280 -12.15 3.75 -24.14
C HIS A 280 -10.97 4.71 -24.17
N ASP A 281 -10.74 5.41 -25.29
CA ASP A 281 -9.73 6.48 -25.40
C ASP A 281 -8.33 6.14 -24.87
N GLY A 282 -7.86 4.91 -25.10
CA GLY A 282 -6.56 4.45 -24.60
C GLY A 282 -6.52 4.06 -23.12
N ARG A 283 -7.67 4.06 -22.45
CA ARG A 283 -7.88 3.56 -21.09
C ARG A 283 -8.22 2.08 -21.09
N HIS A 284 -7.74 1.37 -20.08
CA HIS A 284 -8.05 -0.04 -19.84
C HIS A 284 -9.51 -0.21 -19.46
N ALA A 285 -10.08 -1.35 -19.86
CA ALA A 285 -11.31 -1.83 -19.27
C ALA A 285 -11.05 -2.26 -17.82
N PHE A 286 -12.08 -2.20 -16.97
CA PHE A 286 -12.02 -2.75 -15.63
C PHE A 286 -13.39 -3.25 -15.18
N GLU A 287 -13.40 -4.19 -14.25
CA GLU A 287 -14.60 -4.68 -13.58
C GLU A 287 -14.56 -4.26 -12.12
N ARG A 288 -15.67 -3.74 -11.61
CA ARG A 288 -15.84 -3.38 -10.20
C ARG A 288 -16.89 -4.29 -9.60
N THR A 289 -16.54 -5.02 -8.55
CA THR A 289 -17.47 -5.83 -7.76
C THR A 289 -17.60 -5.24 -6.36
N VAL A 290 -18.83 -4.93 -5.94
CA VAL A 290 -19.12 -4.35 -4.62
C VAL A 290 -19.81 -5.41 -3.77
N TYR A 291 -19.27 -5.68 -2.59
CA TYR A 291 -19.84 -6.57 -1.59
C TYR A 291 -20.51 -5.75 -0.49
N THR A 292 -21.82 -5.92 -0.38
CA THR A 292 -22.69 -5.13 0.51
C THR A 292 -23.32 -6.05 1.54
N THR A 293 -23.32 -5.59 2.80
CA THR A 293 -24.00 -6.24 3.93
C THR A 293 -25.52 -6.08 3.83
N ALA A 294 -26.27 -6.92 4.55
CA ALA A 294 -27.74 -6.90 4.50
C ALA A 294 -28.38 -5.56 4.92
N ASP A 295 -27.68 -4.73 5.71
CA ASP A 295 -28.13 -3.40 6.12
C ASP A 295 -27.78 -2.29 5.10
N GLY A 296 -27.10 -2.63 4.01
CA GLY A 296 -26.74 -1.71 2.93
C GLY A 296 -25.34 -1.11 3.03
N GLY A 297 -24.53 -1.47 4.04
CA GLY A 297 -23.14 -1.00 4.15
C GLY A 297 -22.21 -1.69 3.15
N THR A 298 -21.45 -0.90 2.38
CA THR A 298 -20.36 -1.42 1.53
C THR A 298 -19.21 -1.91 2.41
N LEU A 299 -18.85 -3.18 2.26
CA LEU A 299 -17.76 -3.80 3.01
C LEU A 299 -16.50 -3.99 2.16
N ILE A 300 -16.65 -4.48 0.93
CA ILE A 300 -15.52 -4.71 0.02
C ILE A 300 -15.84 -4.12 -1.34
N GLU A 301 -14.89 -3.40 -1.91
CA GLU A 301 -14.88 -3.09 -3.35
C GLU A 301 -13.68 -3.76 -4.00
N HIS A 302 -13.91 -4.48 -5.09
CA HIS A 302 -12.85 -5.17 -5.83
C HIS A 302 -12.84 -4.73 -7.28
N TYR A 303 -11.74 -4.12 -7.70
CA TYR A 303 -11.47 -3.71 -9.07
C TYR A 303 -10.47 -4.68 -9.72
N LEU A 304 -10.89 -5.32 -10.80
CA LEU A 304 -10.00 -6.07 -11.69
C LEU A 304 -9.76 -5.27 -12.96
N VAL A 305 -8.49 -5.03 -13.29
CA VAL A 305 -8.06 -4.36 -14.53
C VAL A 305 -7.37 -5.40 -15.41
N PRO A 306 -8.08 -6.07 -16.35
CA PRO A 306 -7.56 -7.28 -17.01
C PRO A 306 -6.27 -7.08 -17.82
N ALA A 307 -6.03 -5.87 -18.32
CA ALA A 307 -4.86 -5.54 -19.15
C ALA A 307 -3.69 -4.95 -18.36
N MET A 308 -3.85 -4.74 -17.04
CA MET A 308 -2.84 -4.10 -16.20
C MET A 308 -1.86 -5.13 -15.64
N ALA A 309 -0.57 -4.80 -15.66
CA ALA A 309 0.51 -5.56 -15.02
C ALA A 309 0.65 -5.18 -13.53
N HIS A 310 1.81 -5.47 -12.92
CA HIS A 310 2.12 -5.06 -11.55
C HIS A 310 2.43 -3.55 -11.45
N ALA A 311 1.38 -2.75 -11.31
CA ALA A 311 1.49 -1.29 -11.28
C ALA A 311 0.35 -0.64 -10.49
N TRP A 312 0.57 0.60 -10.05
CA TRP A 312 -0.48 1.49 -9.58
C TRP A 312 -1.20 2.11 -10.80
N PRO A 313 -2.51 1.91 -10.99
CA PRO A 313 -3.21 2.55 -12.09
C PRO A 313 -3.54 4.01 -11.74
N GLY A 314 -3.12 4.93 -12.60
CA GLY A 314 -3.28 6.37 -12.35
C GLY A 314 -2.94 7.21 -13.59
N PRO A 315 -3.92 7.89 -14.23
CA PRO A 315 -3.71 8.75 -15.40
C PRO A 315 -2.52 9.70 -15.29
N GLU A 316 -2.48 10.40 -14.15
CA GLU A 316 -1.52 11.46 -13.86
C GLU A 316 -0.31 10.94 -13.08
N GLY A 317 -0.29 9.64 -12.74
CA GLY A 317 0.79 9.07 -11.95
C GLY A 317 2.13 9.12 -12.68
N GLU A 318 3.17 9.38 -11.92
CA GLU A 318 4.57 9.41 -12.38
C GLU A 318 5.34 8.21 -11.82
N GLY A 319 6.54 7.95 -12.35
CA GLY A 319 7.42 6.88 -11.86
C GLY A 319 7.34 5.58 -12.66
N GLU A 320 8.18 4.61 -12.28
CA GLU A 320 8.39 3.36 -13.04
C GLU A 320 7.25 2.34 -12.86
N TYR A 321 6.50 2.44 -11.76
CA TYR A 321 5.49 1.45 -11.34
C TYR A 321 4.05 1.95 -11.52
N THR A 322 3.81 2.77 -12.53
CA THR A 322 2.51 3.38 -12.81
C THR A 322 1.96 2.88 -14.15
N ASP A 323 0.67 2.55 -14.18
CA ASP A 323 -0.09 2.32 -15.41
C ASP A 323 -1.03 3.51 -15.66
N GLN A 324 -0.67 4.36 -16.64
CA GLN A 324 -1.44 5.56 -16.97
C GLN A 324 -2.73 5.28 -17.77
N ALA A 325 -2.91 4.05 -18.26
CA ALA A 325 -4.11 3.62 -18.95
C ALA A 325 -5.15 3.00 -17.99
N GLY A 326 -4.74 2.52 -16.82
CA GLY A 326 -5.63 1.98 -15.79
C GLY A 326 -6.62 3.01 -15.21
N PRO A 327 -7.63 2.60 -14.43
CA PRO A 327 -8.51 3.54 -13.72
C PRO A 327 -7.73 4.42 -12.75
N ASP A 328 -8.29 5.55 -12.32
CA ASP A 328 -7.60 6.39 -11.33
C ASP A 328 -7.74 5.79 -9.92
N ALA A 329 -6.75 5.01 -9.47
CA ALA A 329 -6.79 4.38 -8.16
C ALA A 329 -6.79 5.40 -7.01
N SER A 330 -6.23 6.59 -7.20
CA SER A 330 -6.19 7.61 -6.16
C SER A 330 -7.57 8.21 -5.95
N GLU A 331 -8.26 8.57 -7.04
CA GLU A 331 -9.65 9.03 -6.99
C GLU A 331 -10.58 7.95 -6.41
N ILE A 332 -10.40 6.68 -6.82
CA ILE A 332 -11.19 5.56 -6.28
C ILE A 332 -10.91 5.36 -4.79
N ALA A 333 -9.64 5.36 -4.37
CA ALA A 333 -9.26 5.18 -2.97
C ALA A 333 -9.79 6.29 -2.07
N TRP A 334 -9.73 7.55 -2.54
CA TRP A 334 -10.30 8.67 -1.81
C TRP A 334 -11.83 8.63 -1.77
N GLY A 335 -12.48 8.40 -2.91
CA GLY A 335 -13.93 8.28 -2.99
C GLY A 335 -14.50 7.14 -2.14
N PHE A 336 -13.73 6.06 -1.96
CA PHE A 336 -14.05 5.01 -0.99
C PHE A 336 -13.83 5.48 0.45
N ALA A 337 -12.66 6.04 0.76
CA ALA A 337 -12.31 6.51 2.10
C ALA A 337 -13.28 7.56 2.65
N GLU A 338 -13.68 8.55 1.85
CA GLU A 338 -14.52 9.66 2.31
C GLU A 338 -15.92 9.23 2.77
N GLN A 339 -16.38 8.06 2.33
CA GLN A 339 -17.67 7.48 2.68
C GLN A 339 -17.65 6.72 4.01
N HIS A 340 -16.48 6.56 4.63
CA HIS A 340 -16.28 5.69 5.78
C HIS A 340 -15.61 6.40 6.96
N SER A 341 -15.99 6.02 8.17
CA SER A 341 -15.31 6.39 9.42
C SER A 341 -15.22 5.18 10.37
N LEU A 342 -14.49 5.31 11.47
CA LEU A 342 -14.44 4.28 12.52
C LEU A 342 -15.82 3.95 13.12
N PHE A 343 -16.81 4.84 13.00
CA PHE A 343 -18.11 4.75 13.68
C PHE A 343 -19.33 4.73 12.74
N GLY A 344 -19.11 4.60 11.43
CA GLY A 344 -20.14 4.65 10.39
C GLY A 344 -19.57 5.08 9.06
#